data_AF-A0A9Q0DX46-F1
#
_entry.id   AF-A0A9Q0DX46-F1
#
_cell.length_a   1.000
_cell.length_b   1.000
_cell.length_c   1.000
_cell.angle_alpha   90.00
_cell.angle_beta   90.00
_cell.angle_gamma   90.00
#
_symmetry.space_group_name_H-M   'P 1'
#
loop_
_entity.id
_entity.type
_entity.pdbx_description
1 polymer ?
#
loop_
_entity_poly.entity_id
_entity_poly.type
_entity_poly.pdbx_seq_one_letter_code
_entity_poly.pdbx_strand_id
1 'polypeptide(L)'
;TGRSGWGRGRRGGRGGEGEGGRGGEEGERGWGKGWCNRKLLGVQGECCHGQCLGSCSEAHSDTACSACLHYYHEGRCVADCPVDTYRFEGWRCITIDLCARLHLPQDSNFVIHAGECMPDCPSGFTRNETNGACHGLCDKTCPSSTIDSVDAAQALMGCTVIRGNLLINIRRGNNIASELESFMGLIQTVTGYVRIRYSHTLGSLSFLKSLRYINGEELMDQ
;
A
#
# COMPACT_ATOMS: atom_id res chain seq x y z
N THR A 1 21.81 -63.94 6.38
CA THR A 1 23.02 -64.65 5.88
C THR A 1 24.00 -63.62 5.34
N GLY A 2 25.27 -63.65 5.79
CA GLY A 2 26.39 -62.80 5.33
C GLY A 2 26.51 -61.44 6.05
N ARG A 3 27.40 -61.16 7.03
CA ARG A 3 28.90 -61.12 7.05
C ARG A 3 29.48 -60.29 5.88
N SER A 4 30.53 -59.48 5.96
CA SER A 4 31.41 -58.88 7.00
C SER A 4 32.59 -58.23 6.23
N GLY A 5 33.21 -57.15 6.71
CA GLY A 5 34.55 -56.69 6.27
C GLY A 5 34.80 -55.24 6.70
N TRP A 6 35.58 -54.92 7.75
CA TRP A 6 37.04 -54.96 7.97
C TRP A 6 37.89 -54.11 7.00
N GLY A 7 38.65 -53.15 7.57
CA GLY A 7 39.82 -52.57 6.92
C GLY A 7 40.32 -51.25 7.55
N ARG A 8 41.41 -51.31 8.33
CA ARG A 8 42.13 -50.17 8.96
C ARG A 8 43.11 -49.52 7.97
N GLY A 9 43.48 -48.25 8.21
CA GLY A 9 44.70 -47.64 7.64
C GLY A 9 45.11 -46.35 8.38
N ARG A 10 46.36 -46.27 8.85
CA ARG A 10 46.99 -45.17 9.61
C ARG A 10 48.01 -44.39 8.73
N ARG A 11 48.38 -43.18 9.21
CA ARG A 11 49.54 -42.29 8.87
C ARG A 11 49.37 -41.46 7.57
N GLY A 12 49.78 -40.19 7.48
CA GLY A 12 50.43 -39.25 8.41
C GLY A 12 51.02 -38.04 7.65
N GLY A 13 51.19 -36.91 8.36
CA GLY A 13 52.02 -35.74 7.99
C GLY A 13 51.33 -34.64 7.17
N ARG A 14 51.65 -33.35 7.27
CA ARG A 14 52.48 -32.52 8.18
C ARG A 14 52.28 -31.06 7.70
N GLY A 15 52.36 -30.08 8.61
CA GLY A 15 52.47 -28.64 8.29
C GLY A 15 51.27 -27.86 8.82
N GLY A 16 51.42 -26.85 9.66
CA GLY A 16 52.60 -26.15 10.16
C GLY A 16 52.15 -24.72 10.47
N GLU A 17 51.99 -24.37 11.74
CA GLU A 17 51.77 -22.97 12.14
C GLU A 17 52.59 -22.70 13.40
N GLY A 18 53.60 -21.84 13.20
CA GLY A 18 54.47 -21.30 14.23
C GLY A 18 53.92 -19.99 14.76
N GLU A 19 54.16 -19.83 16.06
CA GLU A 19 53.79 -18.79 17.01
C GLU A 19 54.20 -17.34 16.67
N GLY A 20 53.55 -16.42 17.40
CA GLY A 20 54.07 -15.10 17.78
C GLY A 20 53.22 -13.96 17.22
N GLY A 21 52.43 -13.21 17.98
CA GLY A 21 52.49 -12.87 19.39
C GLY A 21 52.34 -11.36 19.52
N ARG A 22 51.41 -10.89 20.36
CA ARG A 22 51.49 -9.69 21.22
C ARG A 22 50.10 -9.32 21.70
N GLY A 23 49.89 -9.55 23.00
CA GLY A 23 48.80 -8.96 23.75
C GLY A 23 48.90 -7.44 23.72
N GLY A 24 47.77 -6.81 23.43
CA GLY A 24 47.52 -5.40 23.62
C GLY A 24 46.22 -5.29 24.40
N GLU A 25 46.38 -4.93 25.68
CA GLU A 25 45.44 -4.21 26.52
C GLU A 25 43.96 -4.60 26.41
N GLU A 26 43.58 -5.46 27.35
CA GLU A 26 42.21 -5.69 27.80
C GLU A 26 41.65 -4.39 28.39
N GLY A 27 41.23 -3.47 27.51
CA GLY A 27 40.31 -2.41 27.86
C GLY A 27 38.95 -3.04 28.09
N GLU A 28 38.67 -3.40 29.34
CA GLU A 28 37.33 -3.78 29.82
C GLU A 28 36.33 -2.67 29.46
N ARG A 29 35.76 -2.76 28.25
CA ARG A 29 34.47 -2.16 27.95
C ARG A 29 33.42 -3.04 28.61
N GLY A 30 33.32 -2.89 29.94
CA GLY A 30 32.25 -3.46 30.73
C GLY A 30 30.92 -3.06 30.09
N TRP A 31 30.11 -4.05 29.74
CA TRP A 31 28.74 -3.86 29.27
C TRP A 31 27.87 -3.45 30.47
N GLY A 32 28.06 -2.22 30.93
CA GLY A 32 27.30 -1.60 32.01
C GLY A 32 25.92 -1.17 31.51
N LYS A 33 24.90 -1.92 31.95
CA LYS A 33 23.49 -1.53 32.15
C LYS A 33 22.93 -0.42 31.24
N GLY A 34 22.14 -0.83 30.24
CA GLY A 34 21.31 0.10 29.45
C GLY A 34 21.01 -0.38 28.04
N TRP A 35 20.71 -1.67 27.84
CA TRP A 35 20.32 -2.17 26.53
C TRP A 35 18.89 -1.74 26.24
N CYS A 36 18.76 -0.69 25.44
CA CYS A 36 17.47 -0.29 24.95
C CYS A 36 17.24 -1.00 23.60
N ASN A 37 16.32 -1.96 23.57
CA ASN A 37 15.99 -2.77 22.39
C ASN A 37 15.65 -1.87 21.20
N ARG A 38 16.66 -1.53 20.39
CA ARG A 38 16.58 -0.58 19.26
C ARG A 38 16.35 0.89 19.66
N LYS A 39 16.77 1.31 20.86
CA LYS A 39 16.61 2.69 21.36
C LYS A 39 17.95 3.31 21.75
N LEU A 40 18.03 4.63 21.51
CA LEU A 40 19.25 5.41 21.57
C LEU A 40 19.46 5.93 23.00
N LEU A 41 20.73 6.05 23.39
CA LEU A 41 21.17 6.55 24.69
C LEU A 41 20.87 8.05 24.79
N GLY A 42 20.02 8.43 25.75
CA GLY A 42 19.82 9.81 26.16
C GLY A 42 20.91 10.30 27.11
N VAL A 43 20.73 11.51 27.62
CA VAL A 43 21.61 12.10 28.64
C VAL A 43 21.58 11.20 29.88
N GLN A 44 22.75 10.79 30.39
CA GLN A 44 22.95 9.90 31.56
C GLN A 44 22.72 8.38 31.35
N GLY A 45 22.61 7.91 30.11
CA GLY A 45 22.47 6.47 29.84
C GLY A 45 21.05 5.92 30.02
N GLU A 46 20.08 6.81 30.21
CA GLU A 46 18.66 6.48 30.14
C GLU A 46 18.16 6.46 28.70
N CYS A 47 17.06 5.75 28.46
CA CYS A 47 16.54 5.58 27.12
C CYS A 47 15.68 6.77 26.67
N CYS A 48 15.83 7.15 25.40
CA CYS A 48 14.90 8.10 24.79
C CYS A 48 13.48 7.52 24.65
N HIS A 49 12.52 8.43 24.44
CA HIS A 49 11.15 8.04 24.10
C HIS A 49 11.13 7.20 22.82
N GLY A 50 10.16 6.29 22.70
CA GLY A 50 10.10 5.35 21.56
C GLY A 50 9.82 5.98 20.20
N GLN A 51 9.40 7.25 20.21
CA GLN A 51 9.19 8.04 19.00
C GLN A 51 10.36 8.97 18.66
N CYS A 52 11.44 8.97 19.46
CA CYS A 52 12.64 9.73 19.13
C CYS A 52 13.54 8.94 18.16
N LEU A 53 14.21 9.67 17.28
CA LEU A 53 15.28 9.20 16.41
C LEU A 53 16.55 10.04 16.65
N GLY A 54 17.72 9.40 16.67
CA GLY A 54 19.00 10.04 16.98
C GLY A 54 19.27 10.16 18.48
N SER A 55 18.96 11.31 19.08
CA SER A 55 19.22 11.62 20.49
C SER A 55 18.04 12.32 21.13
N CYS A 56 18.07 12.46 22.46
CA CYS A 56 17.09 13.22 23.22
C CYS A 56 17.77 14.05 24.31
N SER A 57 17.23 15.24 24.60
CA SER A 57 17.69 16.10 25.69
C SER A 57 17.16 15.65 27.05
N GLU A 58 16.00 14.99 27.08
CA GLU A 58 15.40 14.41 28.29
C GLU A 58 15.04 12.95 28.03
N ALA A 59 15.30 12.09 29.02
CA ALA A 59 14.94 10.68 28.96
C ALA A 59 13.41 10.50 28.93
N HIS A 60 12.94 9.51 28.18
CA HIS A 60 11.52 9.13 28.09
C HIS A 60 10.52 10.22 27.66
N SER A 61 10.97 11.41 27.24
CA SER A 61 10.11 12.51 26.80
C SER A 61 9.95 12.54 25.27
N ASP A 62 8.73 12.75 24.80
CA ASP A 62 8.37 12.84 23.38
C ASP A 62 8.51 14.25 22.79
N THR A 63 8.72 15.26 23.64
CA THR A 63 9.02 16.66 23.25
C THR A 63 10.51 16.96 23.19
N ALA A 64 11.31 16.15 23.88
CA ALA A 64 12.74 16.36 24.06
C ALA A 64 13.59 15.57 23.05
N CYS A 65 13.02 15.20 21.90
CA CYS A 65 13.72 14.44 20.86
C CYS A 65 14.48 15.39 19.91
N SER A 66 15.68 15.00 19.47
CA SER A 66 16.41 15.71 18.41
C SER A 66 15.75 15.55 17.03
N ALA A 67 15.15 14.39 16.77
CA ALA A 67 14.35 14.11 15.58
C ALA A 67 13.26 13.09 15.93
N CYS A 68 12.18 13.06 15.15
CA CYS A 68 11.10 12.10 15.30
C CYS A 68 11.32 10.88 14.42
N LEU A 69 10.96 9.70 14.93
CA LEU A 69 11.00 8.44 14.19
C LEU A 69 9.90 8.36 13.12
N HIS A 70 8.69 8.80 13.48
CA HIS A 70 7.53 8.82 12.58
C HIS A 70 7.15 10.27 12.27
N TYR A 71 6.20 10.85 13.02
CA TYR A 71 5.66 12.16 12.71
C TYR A 71 5.91 13.17 13.82
N TYR A 72 6.13 14.42 13.40
CA TYR A 72 6.20 15.59 14.25
C TYR A 72 4.87 16.35 14.25
N HIS A 73 4.34 16.66 15.44
CA HIS A 73 3.16 17.49 15.61
C HIS A 73 3.27 18.34 16.89
N GLU A 74 3.13 19.66 16.77
CA GLU A 74 3.11 20.63 17.88
C GLU A 74 4.21 20.44 18.94
N GLY A 75 5.46 20.21 18.51
CA GLY A 75 6.58 20.02 19.43
C GLY A 75 6.73 18.61 19.99
N ARG A 76 5.94 17.64 19.50
CA ARG A 76 5.94 16.25 19.97
C ARG A 76 6.21 15.27 18.84
N CYS A 77 6.90 14.19 19.16
CA CYS A 77 7.05 13.04 18.27
C CYS A 77 5.95 12.00 18.52
N VAL A 78 5.10 11.80 17.52
CA VAL A 78 3.94 10.91 17.57
C VAL A 78 4.10 9.74 16.59
N ALA A 79 3.51 8.61 16.93
CA ALA A 79 3.54 7.42 16.06
C ALA A 79 2.63 7.57 14.84
N ASP A 80 1.48 8.24 15.02
CA ASP A 80 0.50 8.54 13.98
C ASP A 80 -0.07 9.94 14.21
N CYS A 81 -0.61 10.55 13.16
CA CYS A 81 -1.16 11.88 13.24
C CYS A 81 -2.47 11.90 14.07
N PRO A 82 -2.62 12.85 15.00
CA PRO A 82 -3.85 12.98 15.79
C PRO A 82 -5.05 13.31 14.90
N VAL A 83 -6.25 13.12 15.46
CA VAL A 83 -7.52 13.45 14.79
C VAL A 83 -7.49 14.89 14.29
N ASP A 84 -8.12 15.13 13.14
CA ASP A 84 -8.16 16.44 12.44
C ASP A 84 -6.80 16.94 11.92
N THR A 85 -5.80 16.05 11.83
CA THR A 85 -4.51 16.34 11.19
C THR A 85 -4.15 15.30 10.13
N TYR A 86 -3.31 15.72 9.18
CA TYR A 86 -2.96 14.95 8.00
C TYR A 86 -1.45 14.84 7.87
N ARG A 87 -0.98 13.67 7.44
CA ARG A 87 0.43 13.42 7.15
C ARG A 87 0.88 14.30 5.99
N PHE A 88 2.08 14.85 6.07
CA PHE A 88 2.64 15.70 5.04
C PHE A 88 4.14 15.45 4.90
N GLU A 89 4.61 15.25 3.67
CA GLU A 89 6.02 14.97 3.33
C GLU A 89 6.61 13.75 4.08
N GLY A 90 5.76 12.90 4.66
CA GLY A 90 6.17 11.69 5.38
C GLY A 90 6.79 11.90 6.77
N TRP A 91 6.87 13.13 7.31
CA TRP A 91 7.55 13.38 8.60
C TRP A 91 6.79 14.30 9.57
N ARG A 92 5.72 14.99 9.15
CA ARG A 92 4.94 15.87 10.02
C ARG A 92 3.45 15.77 9.80
N CYS A 93 2.69 16.19 10.81
CA CYS A 93 1.24 16.31 10.76
C CYS A 93 0.83 17.78 10.61
N ILE A 94 -0.07 18.07 9.68
CA ILE A 94 -0.59 19.42 9.40
C ILE A 94 -2.11 19.46 9.48
N THR A 95 -2.67 20.65 9.68
CA THR A 95 -4.12 20.86 9.62
C THR A 95 -4.62 21.03 8.19
N ILE A 96 -5.92 20.84 7.98
CA ILE A 96 -6.58 21.07 6.69
C ILE A 96 -6.35 22.50 6.16
N ASP A 97 -6.37 23.49 7.05
CA ASP A 97 -6.14 24.89 6.67
C ASP A 97 -4.72 25.12 6.16
N LEU A 98 -3.74 24.40 6.71
CA LEU A 98 -2.37 24.47 6.21
C LEU A 98 -2.26 23.76 4.86
N CYS A 99 -2.86 22.58 4.71
CA CYS A 99 -2.91 21.86 3.43
C CYS A 99 -3.50 22.72 2.30
N ALA A 100 -4.63 23.40 2.56
CA ALA A 100 -5.31 24.25 1.59
C ALA A 100 -4.53 25.53 1.21
N ARG A 101 -3.66 26.03 2.09
CA ARG A 101 -2.88 27.27 1.88
C ARG A 101 -1.51 27.06 1.27
N LEU A 102 -1.07 25.81 1.11
CA LEU A 102 0.18 25.48 0.43
C LEU A 102 0.01 25.67 -1.08
N HIS A 103 -0.18 26.91 -1.53
CA HIS A 103 -0.12 27.23 -2.96
C HIS A 103 1.33 27.18 -3.41
N LEU A 104 1.71 26.10 -4.10
CA LEU A 104 2.94 26.10 -4.90
C LEU A 104 2.74 27.00 -6.13
N PRO A 105 3.82 27.53 -6.74
CA PRO A 105 3.75 28.46 -7.87
C PRO A 105 3.08 27.93 -9.16
N GLN A 106 2.54 26.72 -9.13
CA GLN A 106 1.97 25.99 -10.27
C GLN A 106 0.64 25.33 -9.86
N ASP A 107 -0.36 26.15 -9.48
CA ASP A 107 -1.82 25.85 -9.44
C ASP A 107 -2.31 24.47 -8.91
N SER A 108 -1.46 23.73 -8.21
CA SER A 108 -1.73 22.42 -7.62
C SER A 108 -2.21 22.68 -6.21
N ASN A 109 -3.52 22.80 -6.05
CA ASN A 109 -4.09 22.78 -4.71
C ASN A 109 -3.89 21.37 -4.17
N PHE A 110 -3.21 21.27 -3.04
CA PHE A 110 -3.01 20.01 -2.35
C PHE A 110 -4.35 19.33 -2.07
N VAL A 111 -4.31 18.01 -2.15
CA VAL A 111 -5.45 17.14 -1.96
C VAL A 111 -5.28 16.23 -0.77
N ILE A 112 -6.41 15.90 -0.13
CA ILE A 112 -6.42 14.99 1.01
C ILE A 112 -6.81 13.60 0.54
N HIS A 113 -5.94 12.62 0.77
CA HIS A 113 -6.19 11.21 0.49
C HIS A 113 -5.72 10.33 1.64
N ALA A 114 -6.58 9.44 2.15
CA ALA A 114 -6.22 8.46 3.18
C ALA A 114 -5.48 9.04 4.41
N GLY A 115 -5.82 10.25 4.85
CA GLY A 115 -5.15 10.90 6.00
C GLY A 115 -3.79 11.53 5.67
N GLU A 116 -3.51 11.77 4.38
CA GLU A 116 -2.30 12.41 3.88
C GLU A 116 -2.66 13.61 2.99
N CYS A 117 -1.89 14.69 3.10
CA CYS A 117 -1.97 15.88 2.26
C CYS A 117 -0.88 15.78 1.19
N MET A 118 -1.29 15.63 -0.07
CA MET A 118 -0.42 15.36 -1.21
C MET A 118 -0.69 16.33 -2.36
N PRO A 119 0.26 16.59 -3.27
CA PRO A 119 0.08 17.59 -4.32
C PRO A 119 -0.96 17.19 -5.37
N ASP A 120 -1.08 15.89 -5.68
CA ASP A 120 -2.00 15.33 -6.68
C ASP A 120 -2.64 14.04 -6.17
N CYS A 121 -3.80 13.66 -6.71
CA CYS A 121 -4.46 12.40 -6.37
C CYS A 121 -3.70 11.20 -6.97
N PRO A 122 -3.65 10.06 -6.26
CA PRO A 122 -3.04 8.85 -6.79
C PRO A 122 -3.86 8.28 -7.97
N SER A 123 -3.22 7.45 -8.81
CA SER A 123 -3.87 6.82 -9.97
C SER A 123 -5.19 6.14 -9.60
N GLY A 124 -6.27 6.50 -10.29
CA GLY A 124 -7.62 5.98 -10.03
C GLY A 124 -8.47 6.85 -9.10
N PHE A 125 -7.93 7.95 -8.59
CA PHE A 125 -8.63 8.94 -7.78
C PHE A 125 -8.62 10.27 -8.52
N THR A 126 -9.67 11.08 -8.34
CA THR A 126 -9.71 12.43 -8.91
C THR A 126 -10.03 13.44 -7.83
N ARG A 127 -9.53 14.66 -8.05
CA ARG A 127 -9.70 15.76 -7.14
C ARG A 127 -11.16 16.23 -7.19
N ASN A 128 -11.79 16.29 -6.04
CA ASN A 128 -13.06 16.98 -5.91
C ASN A 128 -12.81 18.49 -5.77
N GLU A 129 -13.40 19.28 -6.68
CA GLU A 129 -13.24 20.73 -6.73
C GLU A 129 -13.82 21.46 -5.52
N THR A 130 -14.79 20.86 -4.81
CA THR A 130 -15.48 21.52 -3.69
C THR A 130 -14.75 21.38 -2.35
N ASN A 131 -14.11 20.24 -2.08
CA ASN A 131 -13.50 19.95 -0.78
C ASN A 131 -12.00 19.64 -0.86
N GLY A 132 -11.41 19.62 -2.06
CA GLY A 132 -10.00 19.27 -2.26
C GLY A 132 -9.65 17.84 -1.82
N ALA A 133 -10.63 16.98 -1.53
CA ALA A 133 -10.36 15.60 -1.19
C ALA A 133 -10.20 14.76 -2.47
N CYS A 134 -9.31 13.78 -2.43
CA CYS A 134 -9.32 12.69 -3.39
C CYS A 134 -10.45 11.75 -3.03
N HIS A 135 -11.58 11.91 -3.71
CA HIS A 135 -12.61 10.88 -3.69
C HIS A 135 -12.11 9.65 -4.45
N GLY A 136 -12.66 8.49 -4.04
CA GLY A 136 -12.35 7.12 -4.43
C GLY A 136 -12.14 6.83 -5.92
N LEU A 137 -12.42 5.59 -6.33
CA LEU A 137 -12.71 5.30 -7.73
C LEU A 137 -13.87 6.21 -8.15
N CYS A 138 -13.56 7.34 -8.77
CA CYS A 138 -14.59 8.23 -9.27
C CYS A 138 -15.42 7.49 -10.30
N ASP A 139 -16.67 7.92 -10.43
CA ASP A 139 -17.61 7.23 -11.30
C ASP A 139 -17.19 7.36 -12.77
N LYS A 140 -16.34 6.44 -13.22
CA LYS A 140 -15.88 6.38 -14.60
C LYS A 140 -17.07 5.87 -15.40
N THR A 141 -17.75 6.84 -15.98
CA THR A 141 -18.91 6.61 -16.81
C THR A 141 -18.46 6.22 -18.20
N CYS A 142 -18.83 5.03 -18.63
CA CYS A 142 -18.49 4.48 -19.94
C CYS A 142 -19.77 4.30 -20.77
N PRO A 143 -19.69 4.43 -22.10
CA PRO A 143 -20.86 4.29 -22.95
C PRO A 143 -21.36 2.85 -22.98
N SER A 144 -22.60 2.68 -23.45
CA SER A 144 -23.16 1.36 -23.78
C SER A 144 -22.17 0.54 -24.60
N SER A 145 -22.00 -0.73 -24.21
CA SER A 145 -20.96 -1.59 -24.75
C SER A 145 -21.49 -3.00 -25.00
N THR A 146 -21.01 -3.62 -26.08
CA THR A 146 -21.29 -5.02 -26.41
C THR A 146 -20.01 -5.83 -26.23
N ILE A 147 -20.06 -6.80 -25.32
CA ILE A 147 -18.95 -7.66 -24.93
C ILE A 147 -19.11 -9.01 -25.61
N ASP A 148 -18.40 -9.21 -26.71
CA ASP A 148 -18.35 -10.48 -27.45
C ASP A 148 -17.02 -11.23 -27.26
N SER A 149 -16.03 -10.58 -26.67
CA SER A 149 -14.64 -11.03 -26.51
C SER A 149 -13.98 -10.36 -25.30
N VAL A 150 -12.82 -10.89 -24.89
CA VAL A 150 -12.01 -10.31 -23.80
C VAL A 150 -11.46 -8.94 -24.20
N ASP A 151 -11.10 -8.74 -25.47
CA ASP A 151 -10.60 -7.46 -25.99
C ASP A 151 -11.68 -6.37 -25.92
N ALA A 152 -12.94 -6.71 -26.25
CA ALA A 152 -14.06 -5.78 -26.09
C ALA A 152 -14.25 -5.35 -24.63
N ALA A 153 -14.01 -6.26 -23.67
CA ALA A 153 -14.11 -5.96 -22.25
C ALA A 153 -12.99 -5.03 -21.75
N GLN A 154 -11.82 -5.00 -22.39
CA GLN A 154 -10.72 -4.10 -22.00
C GLN A 154 -11.13 -2.63 -22.05
N ALA A 155 -12.03 -2.25 -22.98
CA ALA A 155 -12.57 -0.90 -23.05
C ALA A 155 -13.34 -0.49 -21.78
N LEU A 156 -13.84 -1.46 -21.03
CA LEU A 156 -14.55 -1.25 -19.76
C LEU A 156 -13.64 -1.26 -18.53
N MET A 157 -12.31 -1.39 -18.72
CA MET A 157 -11.37 -1.39 -17.60
C MET A 157 -11.49 -0.12 -16.77
N GLY A 158 -11.78 -0.30 -15.48
CA GLY A 158 -11.93 0.80 -14.52
C GLY A 158 -13.27 1.53 -14.57
N CYS A 159 -14.22 1.12 -15.42
CA CYS A 159 -15.55 1.71 -15.46
C CYS A 159 -16.37 1.30 -14.23
N THR A 160 -17.07 2.25 -13.62
CA THR A 160 -18.00 1.99 -12.50
C THR A 160 -19.46 2.17 -12.91
N VAL A 161 -19.73 3.04 -13.89
CA VAL A 161 -21.08 3.30 -14.40
C VAL A 161 -21.11 3.07 -15.91
N ILE A 162 -22.07 2.28 -16.39
CA ILE A 162 -22.37 2.15 -17.81
C ILE A 162 -23.58 3.01 -18.15
N ARG A 163 -23.39 4.01 -19.01
CA ARG A 163 -24.45 4.88 -19.51
C ARG A 163 -25.08 4.28 -20.75
N GLY A 164 -26.26 3.69 -20.57
CA GLY A 164 -26.98 2.89 -21.56
C GLY A 164 -26.93 1.41 -21.23
N ASN A 165 -26.80 0.56 -22.26
CA ASN A 165 -27.02 -0.88 -22.13
C ASN A 165 -25.70 -1.66 -22.07
N LEU A 166 -25.70 -2.79 -21.36
CA LEU A 166 -24.59 -3.73 -21.34
C LEU A 166 -25.03 -5.05 -22.01
N LEU A 167 -24.44 -5.37 -23.16
CA LEU A 167 -24.75 -6.59 -23.91
C LEU A 167 -23.58 -7.56 -23.79
N ILE A 168 -23.84 -8.80 -23.37
CA ILE A 168 -22.84 -9.86 -23.23
C ILE A 168 -23.19 -10.99 -24.19
N ASN A 169 -22.29 -11.29 -25.12
CA ASN A 169 -22.48 -12.22 -26.23
C ASN A 169 -21.22 -13.06 -26.51
N ILE A 170 -20.79 -13.86 -25.52
CA ILE A 170 -19.51 -14.57 -25.61
C ILE A 170 -19.70 -16.02 -26.08
N ARG A 171 -19.46 -16.26 -27.36
CA ARG A 171 -19.71 -17.58 -27.97
C ARG A 171 -18.60 -18.60 -27.73
N ARG A 172 -17.36 -18.14 -27.54
CA ARG A 172 -16.15 -18.96 -27.45
C ARG A 172 -15.18 -18.34 -26.43
N GLY A 173 -14.42 -19.18 -25.74
CA GLY A 173 -13.42 -18.78 -24.74
C GLY A 173 -13.38 -19.77 -23.58
N ASN A 174 -12.18 -20.14 -23.14
CA ASN A 174 -11.98 -21.03 -21.99
C ASN A 174 -11.60 -20.19 -20.77
N ASN A 175 -12.32 -20.33 -19.65
CA ASN A 175 -12.01 -19.69 -18.37
C ASN A 175 -11.90 -18.16 -18.39
N ILE A 176 -12.60 -17.49 -19.31
CA ILE A 176 -12.59 -16.03 -19.50
C ILE A 176 -13.15 -15.22 -18.31
N ALA A 177 -13.76 -15.87 -17.32
CA ALA A 177 -14.40 -15.20 -16.19
C ALA A 177 -13.41 -14.35 -15.37
N SER A 178 -12.18 -14.83 -15.16
CA SER A 178 -11.16 -14.08 -14.41
C SER A 178 -10.68 -12.84 -15.15
N GLU A 179 -10.55 -12.93 -16.47
CA GLU A 179 -10.17 -11.78 -17.30
C GLU A 179 -11.30 -10.75 -17.33
N LEU A 180 -12.54 -11.19 -17.53
CA LEU A 180 -13.70 -10.30 -17.47
C LEU A 180 -13.85 -9.64 -16.10
N GLU A 181 -13.56 -10.35 -15.00
CA GLU A 181 -13.57 -9.77 -13.65
C GLU A 181 -12.53 -8.65 -13.53
N SER A 182 -11.36 -8.80 -14.13
CA SER A 182 -10.32 -7.76 -14.10
C SER A 182 -10.73 -6.47 -14.81
N PHE A 183 -11.59 -6.56 -15.84
CA PHE A 183 -12.05 -5.40 -16.59
C PHE A 183 -13.37 -4.82 -16.08
N MET A 184 -14.34 -5.69 -15.78
CA MET A 184 -15.72 -5.33 -15.48
C MET A 184 -16.09 -5.47 -14.00
N GLY A 185 -15.17 -5.95 -13.15
CA GLY A 185 -15.43 -6.20 -11.73
C GLY A 185 -15.70 -4.95 -10.89
N LEU A 186 -15.34 -3.77 -11.41
CA LEU A 186 -15.57 -2.47 -10.77
C LEU A 186 -16.91 -1.83 -11.16
N ILE A 187 -17.63 -2.39 -12.15
CA ILE A 187 -18.94 -1.85 -12.58
C ILE A 187 -19.94 -2.02 -11.44
N GLN A 188 -20.56 -0.92 -11.03
CA GLN A 188 -21.54 -0.85 -9.95
C GLN A 188 -22.96 -0.59 -10.46
N THR A 189 -23.08 0.21 -11.52
CA THR A 189 -24.37 0.68 -12.03
C THR A 189 -24.43 0.60 -13.55
N VAL A 190 -25.55 0.09 -14.06
CA VAL A 190 -25.91 0.16 -15.49
C VAL A 190 -27.20 0.98 -15.60
N THR A 191 -27.21 2.05 -16.40
CA THR A 191 -28.39 2.92 -16.45
C THR A 191 -29.53 2.34 -17.29
N GLY A 192 -29.24 1.60 -18.36
CA GLY A 192 -30.22 0.89 -19.18
C GLY A 192 -30.46 -0.54 -18.71
N TYR A 193 -30.42 -1.50 -19.63
CA TYR A 193 -30.58 -2.93 -19.34
C TYR A 193 -29.27 -3.73 -19.50
N VAL A 194 -29.23 -4.90 -18.86
CA VAL A 194 -28.18 -5.91 -19.07
C VAL A 194 -28.77 -7.09 -19.84
N ARG A 195 -28.19 -7.41 -20.99
CA ARG A 195 -28.62 -8.54 -21.83
C ARG A 195 -27.50 -9.55 -21.99
N ILE A 196 -27.79 -10.81 -21.70
CA ILE A 196 -26.83 -11.91 -21.86
C ILE A 196 -27.39 -12.90 -22.88
N ARG A 197 -26.68 -13.12 -23.98
CA ARG A 197 -27.06 -14.08 -25.04
C ARG A 197 -25.89 -14.95 -25.43
N TYR A 198 -26.20 -16.14 -25.95
CA TYR A 198 -25.24 -17.05 -26.60
C TYR A 198 -23.93 -17.27 -25.81
N SER A 199 -23.99 -17.15 -24.49
CA SER A 199 -22.84 -17.13 -23.58
C SER A 199 -22.69 -18.45 -22.85
N HIS A 200 -22.59 -19.55 -23.60
CA HIS A 200 -22.59 -20.91 -23.06
C HIS A 200 -21.34 -21.24 -22.24
N THR A 201 -20.27 -20.46 -22.41
CA THR A 201 -19.00 -20.63 -21.68
C THR A 201 -19.01 -19.99 -20.30
N LEU A 202 -19.98 -19.10 -20.01
CA LEU A 202 -20.11 -18.43 -18.72
C LEU A 202 -20.91 -19.30 -17.75
N GLY A 203 -20.23 -19.96 -16.82
CA GLY A 203 -20.89 -20.72 -15.74
C GLY A 203 -21.51 -19.84 -14.64
N SER A 204 -21.07 -18.58 -14.54
CA SER A 204 -21.53 -17.62 -13.53
C SER A 204 -21.31 -16.18 -14.01
N LEU A 205 -22.07 -15.24 -13.43
CA LEU A 205 -21.90 -13.80 -13.61
C LEU A 205 -21.08 -13.14 -12.48
N SER A 206 -20.36 -13.94 -11.69
CA SER A 206 -19.54 -13.47 -10.57
C SER A 206 -18.45 -12.47 -10.94
N PHE A 207 -18.11 -12.36 -12.23
CA PHE A 207 -17.18 -11.34 -12.73
C PHE A 207 -17.73 -9.91 -12.60
N LEU A 208 -19.06 -9.72 -12.51
CA LEU A 208 -19.72 -8.45 -12.18
C LEU A 208 -19.77 -8.24 -10.66
N LYS A 209 -18.61 -8.30 -10.01
CA LYS A 209 -18.48 -8.38 -8.55
C LYS A 209 -19.12 -7.21 -7.80
N SER A 210 -19.03 -6.00 -8.37
CA SER A 210 -19.49 -4.77 -7.72
C SER A 210 -20.87 -4.32 -8.19
N LEU A 211 -21.50 -5.02 -9.15
CA LEU A 211 -22.75 -4.58 -9.77
C LEU A 211 -23.89 -4.68 -8.77
N ARG A 212 -24.55 -3.54 -8.50
CA ARG A 212 -25.64 -3.41 -7.53
C ARG A 212 -26.92 -2.86 -8.14
N TYR A 213 -26.80 -2.02 -9.16
CA TYR A 213 -27.94 -1.28 -9.71
C TYR A 213 -28.06 -1.45 -11.21
N ILE A 214 -29.29 -1.70 -11.67
CA ILE A 214 -29.70 -1.64 -13.07
C ILE A 214 -30.93 -0.74 -13.10
N ASN A 215 -30.80 0.47 -13.64
CA ASN A 215 -31.84 1.51 -13.49
C ASN A 215 -32.99 1.35 -14.48
N GLY A 216 -32.77 0.71 -15.63
CA GLY A 216 -33.83 0.47 -16.62
C GLY A 216 -34.37 1.72 -17.30
N GLU A 217 -33.52 2.74 -17.51
CA GLU A 217 -33.87 3.93 -18.33
C GLU A 217 -34.29 3.56 -19.76
N GLU A 218 -33.72 2.46 -20.26
CA GLU A 218 -34.09 1.81 -21.51
C GLU A 218 -34.42 0.35 -21.19
N LEU A 219 -35.53 -0.14 -21.76
CA LEU A 219 -36.01 -1.50 -21.60
C LEU A 219 -35.84 -2.27 -22.91
N MET A 220 -35.73 -3.58 -22.82
CA MET A 220 -35.62 -4.42 -24.01
C MET A 220 -36.96 -4.49 -24.75
N ASP A 221 -36.98 -4.12 -26.02
CA ASP A 221 -38.12 -4.38 -26.90
C ASP A 221 -38.27 -5.90 -27.11
N GLN A 222 -39.52 -6.36 -26.96
CA GLN A 222 -39.91 -7.77 -26.84
C GLN A 222 -40.03 -8.47 -28.20
#